data_AF-A0A812TQ09-F1
#
_entry.id   AF-A0A812TQ09-F1
#
_cell.length_a   1.000
_cell.length_b   1.000
_cell.length_c   1.000
_cell.angle_alpha   90.00
_cell.angle_beta   90.00
_cell.angle_gamma   90.00
#
_symmetry.space_group_name_H-M   'P 1'
#
loop_
_entity.id
_entity.type
_entity.pdbx_description
1 polymer ?
#
loop_
_entity_poly.entity_id
_entity_poly.type
_entity_poly.pdbx_seq_one_letter_code
_entity_poly.pdbx_strand_id
1 'polypeptide(L)'
;YFVGCNKLQQGFPFPDFKVAYDGTWYSLPGKCPQMQYFEKTNSSKGSRGLDCLSHQPGGFCEEPSGTADCTYNFENAGEIDLDELEQISGDYNSWIGAGNREYDRITDHGTGMTFWDKLNDEALAKQRVAKAKALFEKHYPGSYEGIDEPPCDFDFFSFYKMAPGG
;
A
#
# COMPACT_ATOMS: atom_id res chain seq x y z
N TYR A 1 8.87 -12.34 2.12
CA TYR A 1 8.40 -11.31 1.17
C TYR A 1 7.80 -12.04 -0.02
N PHE A 2 6.56 -11.73 -0.38
CA PHE A 2 5.87 -12.31 -1.53
C PHE A 2 5.70 -11.25 -2.61
N VAL A 3 5.90 -11.63 -3.86
CA VAL A 3 5.61 -10.82 -5.05
C VAL A 3 4.33 -11.36 -5.66
N GLY A 4 3.48 -10.48 -6.16
CA GLY A 4 2.20 -10.83 -6.76
C GLY A 4 1.14 -9.80 -6.44
N CYS A 5 -0.11 -10.16 -6.69
CA CYS A 5 -1.25 -9.33 -6.36
C CYS A 5 -2.35 -10.18 -5.71
N ASN A 6 -3.27 -9.53 -5.02
CA ASN A 6 -4.49 -10.17 -4.54
C ASN A 6 -5.66 -9.19 -4.52
N LYS A 7 -6.85 -9.67 -4.88
CA LYS A 7 -8.09 -8.93 -4.65
C LYS A 7 -8.42 -8.97 -3.16
N LEU A 8 -8.63 -7.81 -2.54
CA LEU A 8 -8.81 -7.70 -1.10
C LEU A 8 -9.98 -8.54 -0.55
N GLN A 9 -10.97 -8.86 -1.39
CA GLN A 9 -12.15 -9.66 -1.04
C GLN A 9 -11.86 -11.17 -1.04
N GLN A 10 -10.76 -11.62 -1.67
CA GLN A 10 -10.42 -13.03 -1.82
C GLN A 10 -9.68 -13.60 -0.60
N GLY A 11 -9.16 -12.76 0.29
CA GLY A 11 -8.64 -13.18 1.59
C GLY A 11 -7.32 -13.98 1.59
N PHE A 12 -6.74 -14.28 0.42
CA PHE A 12 -5.50 -15.07 0.30
C PHE A 12 -4.62 -14.58 -0.86
N PRO A 13 -3.29 -14.38 -0.69
CA PRO A 13 -2.50 -14.58 0.53
C PRO A 13 -2.64 -13.45 1.56
N PHE A 14 -3.14 -12.28 1.17
CA PHE A 14 -3.41 -11.14 2.07
C PHE A 14 -4.53 -10.29 1.49
N PRO A 15 -5.47 -9.78 2.30
CA PRO A 15 -5.50 -9.79 3.77
C PRO A 15 -6.11 -11.07 4.36
N ASP A 16 -5.78 -11.40 5.60
CA ASP A 16 -6.36 -12.53 6.36
C ASP A 16 -7.65 -12.16 7.12
N PHE A 17 -8.19 -10.97 6.84
CA PHE A 17 -9.43 -10.45 7.40
C PHE A 17 -10.38 -9.99 6.29
N LYS A 18 -11.68 -9.89 6.62
CA LYS A 18 -12.70 -9.41 5.69
C LYS A 18 -12.48 -7.93 5.37
N VAL A 19 -12.37 -7.60 4.08
CA VAL A 19 -12.34 -6.22 3.61
C VAL A 19 -13.71 -5.83 3.07
N ALA A 20 -14.19 -4.67 3.53
CA ALA A 20 -15.53 -4.17 3.24
C ALA A 20 -15.64 -3.35 1.94
N TYR A 21 -14.53 -3.18 1.22
CA TYR A 21 -14.43 -2.36 0.02
C TYR A 21 -13.65 -3.10 -1.08
N ASP A 22 -13.88 -2.69 -2.31
CA ASP A 22 -13.18 -3.21 -3.49
C ASP A 22 -11.76 -2.65 -3.59
N GLY A 23 -10.83 -3.47 -4.08
CA GLY A 23 -9.45 -3.09 -4.26
C GLY A 23 -8.53 -4.27 -4.48
N THR A 24 -7.38 -3.98 -5.09
CA THR A 24 -6.33 -4.94 -5.36
C THR A 24 -5.06 -4.49 -4.69
N TRP A 25 -4.43 -5.39 -3.94
CA TRP A 25 -3.10 -5.18 -3.39
C TRP A 25 -2.06 -5.69 -4.38
N TYR A 26 -1.00 -4.93 -4.60
CA TYR A 26 0.14 -5.31 -5.41
C TYR A 26 1.42 -5.29 -4.58
N SER A 27 2.21 -6.35 -4.68
CA SER A 27 3.58 -6.39 -4.22
C SER A 27 4.50 -6.63 -5.40
N LEU A 28 5.16 -5.55 -5.81
CA LEU A 28 6.01 -5.50 -6.98
C LEU A 28 7.47 -5.73 -6.58
N PRO A 29 8.25 -6.49 -7.37
CA PRO A 29 9.60 -6.90 -7.00
C PRO A 29 10.54 -5.70 -6.85
N GLY A 30 10.81 -5.31 -5.61
CA GLY A 30 11.74 -4.23 -5.30
C GLY A 30 13.20 -4.63 -5.44
N LYS A 31 14.09 -3.62 -5.52
CA LYS A 31 15.55 -3.81 -5.49
C LYS A 31 16.00 -4.45 -4.18
N CYS A 32 16.92 -5.41 -4.25
CA CYS A 32 17.54 -6.03 -3.08
C CYS A 32 16.55 -6.52 -2.00
N PRO A 33 15.62 -7.44 -2.31
CA PRO A 33 14.65 -7.94 -1.34
C PRO A 33 15.29 -8.69 -0.16
N GLN A 34 16.56 -9.12 -0.28
CA GLN A 34 17.29 -9.82 0.78
C GLN A 34 17.87 -8.90 1.87
N MET A 35 17.83 -7.58 1.67
CA MET A 35 18.41 -6.59 2.58
C MET A 35 17.33 -5.74 3.24
N GLN A 36 17.53 -5.32 4.49
CA GLN A 36 16.61 -4.36 5.12
C GLN A 36 16.69 -3.00 4.42
N TYR A 37 15.61 -2.23 4.45
CA TYR A 37 15.49 -0.95 3.73
C TYR A 37 16.69 -0.01 3.94
N PHE A 38 17.12 0.19 5.19
CA PHE A 38 18.24 1.07 5.55
C PHE A 38 19.63 0.50 5.22
N GLU A 39 19.72 -0.76 4.79
CA GLU A 39 20.98 -1.44 4.47
C GLU A 39 21.26 -1.44 2.96
N LYS A 40 20.26 -1.09 2.14
CA LYS A 40 20.34 -1.12 0.67
C LYS A 40 21.28 -0.06 0.09
N THR A 41 21.42 1.08 0.77
CA THR A 41 22.22 2.24 0.32
C THR A 41 23.41 2.55 1.23
N ASN A 42 23.60 1.77 2.30
CA ASN A 42 24.63 2.05 3.29
C ASN A 42 26.01 1.56 2.80
N SER A 43 26.81 2.51 2.30
CA SER A 43 28.21 2.28 1.89
C SER A 43 29.11 1.76 3.03
N SER A 44 28.72 1.96 4.29
CA SER A 44 29.44 1.45 5.47
C SER A 44 29.32 -0.07 5.66
N LYS A 45 28.42 -0.76 4.92
CA LYS A 45 28.39 -2.23 4.84
C LYS A 45 29.27 -2.82 3.73
N GLY A 46 30.05 -1.98 3.04
CA GLY A 46 31.02 -2.37 2.02
C GLY A 46 30.37 -2.90 0.74
N SER A 47 31.10 -3.76 0.02
CA SER A 47 30.71 -4.33 -1.28
C SER A 47 29.36 -5.05 -1.30
N ARG A 48 28.80 -5.48 -0.15
CA ARG A 48 27.55 -6.26 -0.08
C ARG A 48 26.28 -5.49 -0.47
N GLY A 49 26.23 -4.17 -0.23
CA GLY A 49 25.07 -3.35 -0.62
C GLY A 49 25.00 -3.12 -2.13
N LEU A 50 26.14 -2.76 -2.73
CA LEU A 50 26.27 -2.53 -4.17
C LEU A 50 26.20 -3.83 -4.99
N ASP A 51 26.79 -4.92 -4.48
CA ASP A 51 26.76 -6.25 -5.10
C ASP A 51 25.33 -6.79 -5.20
N CYS A 52 24.53 -6.60 -4.15
CA CYS A 52 23.12 -6.97 -4.17
C CYS A 52 22.34 -6.22 -5.25
N LEU A 53 22.56 -4.90 -5.40
CA LEU A 53 21.81 -4.09 -6.39
C LEU A 53 22.10 -4.52 -7.83
N SER A 54 23.31 -5.01 -8.08
CA SER A 54 23.71 -5.59 -9.37
C SER A 54 23.02 -6.93 -9.65
N HIS A 55 22.91 -7.80 -8.65
CA HIS A 55 22.34 -9.15 -8.83
C HIS A 55 20.83 -9.23 -8.62
N GLN A 56 20.23 -8.23 -7.97
CA GLN A 56 18.81 -8.16 -7.62
C GLN A 56 18.25 -6.77 -7.98
N PRO A 57 18.21 -6.42 -9.28
CA PRO A 57 17.79 -5.10 -9.76
C PRO A 57 16.30 -4.80 -9.53
N GLY A 58 15.51 -5.78 -9.10
CA GLY A 58 14.06 -5.67 -9.00
C GLY A 58 13.41 -5.64 -10.38
N GLY A 59 12.16 -5.18 -10.46
CA GLY A 59 11.42 -5.08 -11.71
C GLY A 59 11.11 -3.66 -12.17
N PHE A 60 11.57 -2.63 -11.45
CA PHE A 60 11.28 -1.24 -11.80
C PHE A 60 12.17 -0.75 -12.95
N CYS A 61 11.56 -0.22 -14.01
CA CYS A 61 12.24 0.44 -15.13
C CYS A 61 11.36 1.55 -15.71
N GLU A 62 11.88 2.36 -16.62
CA GLU A 62 11.13 3.46 -17.25
C GLU A 62 10.10 2.95 -18.27
N GLU A 63 10.51 2.01 -19.12
CA GLU A 63 9.68 1.40 -20.16
C GLU A 63 9.57 -0.12 -19.92
N PRO A 64 8.50 -0.60 -19.26
CA PRO A 64 8.30 -2.02 -18.97
C PRO A 64 8.34 -2.89 -20.23
N SER A 65 9.35 -3.77 -20.31
CA SER A 65 9.51 -4.72 -21.42
C SER A 65 8.87 -6.09 -21.12
N GLY A 66 8.56 -6.34 -19.84
CA GLY A 66 8.12 -7.65 -19.34
C GLY A 66 9.27 -8.61 -19.01
N THR A 67 10.54 -8.19 -19.14
CA THR A 67 11.69 -9.00 -18.68
C THR A 67 11.77 -9.02 -17.17
N ALA A 68 12.50 -10.00 -16.62
CA ALA A 68 12.59 -10.21 -15.17
C ALA A 68 13.12 -8.97 -14.39
N ASP A 69 13.92 -8.14 -15.04
CA ASP A 69 14.52 -6.91 -14.52
C ASP A 69 13.75 -5.63 -14.91
N CYS A 70 12.67 -5.74 -15.70
CA CYS A 70 11.91 -4.61 -16.22
C CYS A 70 10.44 -4.99 -16.45
N THR A 71 9.68 -5.04 -15.36
CA THR A 71 8.29 -5.50 -15.31
C THR A 71 7.28 -4.39 -15.01
N TYR A 72 7.67 -3.32 -14.32
CA TYR A 72 6.75 -2.27 -13.93
C TYR A 72 7.39 -0.89 -13.91
N ASN A 73 6.55 0.11 -14.12
CA ASN A 73 6.84 1.50 -13.78
C ASN A 73 5.64 2.02 -12.97
N PHE A 74 5.79 3.19 -12.36
CA PHE A 74 4.66 3.91 -11.77
C PHE A 74 5.01 5.39 -11.71
N GLU A 75 3.97 6.21 -11.73
CA GLU A 75 4.05 7.63 -11.38
C GLU A 75 3.23 7.88 -10.12
N ASN A 76 3.64 8.88 -9.32
CA ASN A 76 2.86 9.27 -8.16
C ASN A 76 1.69 10.13 -8.63
N ALA A 77 0.47 9.67 -8.38
CA ALA A 77 -0.77 10.35 -8.78
C ALA A 77 -1.16 11.52 -7.84
N GLY A 78 -0.41 11.72 -6.76
CA GLY A 78 -0.72 12.65 -5.69
C GLY A 78 -0.99 11.93 -4.36
N GLU A 79 -1.23 12.71 -3.32
CA GLU A 79 -1.58 12.20 -1.99
C GLU A 79 -2.57 13.14 -1.31
N ILE A 80 -3.31 12.61 -0.34
CA ILE A 80 -4.19 13.37 0.52
C ILE A 80 -3.88 13.01 1.97
N ASP A 81 -4.03 13.99 2.85
CA ASP A 81 -3.77 13.80 4.28
C ASP A 81 -5.05 13.52 5.05
N LEU A 82 -4.94 12.62 6.04
CA LEU A 82 -6.04 12.36 6.97
C LEU A 82 -6.41 13.62 7.77
N ASP A 83 -5.41 14.45 8.08
CA ASP A 83 -5.60 15.73 8.76
C ASP A 83 -6.51 16.67 7.96
N GLU A 84 -6.34 16.74 6.63
CA GLU A 84 -7.24 17.53 5.79
C GLU A 84 -8.65 16.92 5.77
N LEU A 85 -8.72 15.60 5.65
CA LEU A 85 -9.97 14.86 5.54
C LEU A 85 -10.83 15.00 6.82
N GLU A 86 -10.21 15.04 7.99
CA GLU A 86 -10.84 15.24 9.30
C GLU A 86 -10.75 16.68 9.82
N GLN A 87 -10.20 17.61 9.03
CA GLN A 87 -10.03 19.02 9.39
C GLN A 87 -9.25 19.22 10.70
N ILE A 88 -8.23 18.38 10.93
CA ILE A 88 -7.30 18.57 12.03
C ILE A 88 -6.49 19.83 11.76
N SER A 89 -6.69 20.83 12.61
CA SER A 89 -5.96 22.10 12.52
C SER A 89 -4.70 22.06 13.36
N GLY A 90 -3.58 22.52 12.79
CA GLY A 90 -2.31 22.68 13.50
C GLY A 90 -1.38 21.49 13.34
N ASP A 91 -0.41 21.37 14.23
CA ASP A 91 0.54 20.25 14.25
C ASP A 91 -0.08 19.02 14.90
N TYR A 92 0.08 17.86 14.26
CA TYR A 92 -0.47 16.59 14.72
C TYR A 92 -0.01 16.22 16.15
N ASN A 93 1.26 16.50 16.50
CA ASN A 93 1.75 16.23 17.85
C ASN A 93 1.04 17.10 18.90
N SER A 94 0.76 18.35 18.56
CA SER A 94 -0.01 19.26 19.40
C SER A 94 -1.47 18.81 19.52
N TRP A 95 -2.07 18.29 18.45
CA TRP A 95 -3.41 17.72 18.47
C TRP A 95 -3.50 16.50 19.39
N ILE A 96 -2.54 15.57 19.31
CA ILE A 96 -2.41 14.44 20.26
C ILE A 96 -2.15 14.95 21.68
N GLY A 97 -1.28 15.94 21.85
CA GLY A 97 -0.95 16.55 23.14
C GLY A 97 -2.14 17.21 23.85
N ALA A 98 -3.17 17.62 23.10
CA ALA A 98 -4.44 18.11 23.62
C ALA A 98 -5.39 17.00 24.12
N GLY A 99 -4.98 15.73 24.05
CA GLY A 99 -5.76 14.58 24.48
C GLY A 99 -6.62 13.95 23.40
N ASN A 100 -6.48 14.38 22.15
CA ASN A 100 -7.13 13.73 21.01
C ASN A 100 -6.46 12.38 20.68
N ARG A 101 -7.19 11.52 19.98
CA ARG A 101 -6.78 10.16 19.62
C ARG A 101 -7.47 9.77 18.33
N GLU A 102 -6.75 9.27 17.34
CA GLU A 102 -7.39 8.87 16.08
C GLU A 102 -8.43 7.75 16.27
N TYR A 103 -8.13 6.80 17.16
CA TYR A 103 -8.98 5.65 17.40
C TYR A 103 -8.66 4.97 18.73
N ASP A 104 -9.69 4.63 19.49
CA ASP A 104 -9.60 3.76 20.66
C ASP A 104 -10.33 2.44 20.40
N ARG A 105 -9.61 1.31 20.54
CA ARG A 105 -10.15 -0.03 20.30
C ARG A 105 -11.22 -0.47 21.29
N ILE A 106 -11.22 0.08 22.51
CA ILE A 106 -12.18 -0.30 23.56
C ILE A 106 -13.53 0.37 23.29
N THR A 107 -13.51 1.64 22.89
CA THR A 107 -14.72 2.41 22.61
C THR A 107 -15.13 2.37 21.13
N ASP A 108 -14.28 1.83 20.26
CA ASP A 108 -14.49 1.73 18.81
C ASP A 108 -14.78 3.10 18.17
N HIS A 109 -14.05 4.13 18.63
CA HIS A 109 -14.30 5.54 18.30
C HIS A 109 -13.03 6.39 18.55
N GLY A 110 -12.86 7.49 17.81
CA GLY A 110 -11.79 8.48 17.97
C GLY A 110 -12.08 9.57 19.02
N THR A 111 -11.12 10.41 19.35
CA THR A 111 -11.34 11.64 20.12
C THR A 111 -10.78 12.78 19.30
N GLY A 112 -11.62 13.74 18.92
CA GLY A 112 -11.23 14.85 18.03
C GLY A 112 -11.28 14.53 16.54
N MET A 113 -11.54 13.28 16.15
CA MET A 113 -11.89 12.86 14.79
C MET A 113 -12.86 11.67 14.84
N THR A 114 -13.52 11.38 13.72
CA THR A 114 -14.52 10.30 13.60
C THR A 114 -14.22 9.32 12.47
N PHE A 115 -13.15 9.55 11.71
CA PHE A 115 -12.82 8.76 10.53
C PHE A 115 -12.80 7.25 10.81
N TRP A 116 -12.20 6.84 11.94
CA TRP A 116 -12.02 5.43 12.28
C TRP A 116 -13.14 4.83 13.14
N ASP A 117 -14.19 5.59 13.47
CA ASP A 117 -15.28 5.12 14.33
C ASP A 117 -15.96 3.90 13.76
N LYS A 118 -16.19 2.87 14.59
CA LYS A 118 -16.73 1.58 14.17
C LYS A 118 -15.88 0.97 13.06
N LEU A 119 -14.64 0.65 13.39
CA LEU A 119 -13.61 0.31 12.41
C LEU A 119 -14.05 -0.82 11.48
N ASN A 120 -14.74 -1.82 12.04
CA ASN A 120 -15.21 -3.01 11.33
C ASN A 120 -16.61 -2.87 10.69
N ASP A 121 -17.25 -1.70 10.79
CA ASP A 121 -18.52 -1.45 10.11
C ASP A 121 -18.29 -1.27 8.60
N GLU A 122 -18.90 -2.16 7.81
CA GLU A 122 -18.68 -2.22 6.37
C GLU A 122 -19.25 -1.01 5.63
N ALA A 123 -20.36 -0.47 6.09
CA ALA A 123 -20.98 0.70 5.47
C ALA A 123 -20.10 1.94 5.71
N LEU A 124 -19.56 2.08 6.92
CA LEU A 124 -18.64 3.16 7.25
C LEU A 124 -17.30 3.01 6.53
N ALA A 125 -16.78 1.79 6.37
CA ALA A 125 -15.57 1.56 5.57
C ALA A 125 -15.74 2.02 4.12
N LYS A 126 -16.88 1.73 3.49
CA LYS A 126 -17.20 2.24 2.14
C LYS A 126 -17.29 3.76 2.10
N GLN A 127 -17.89 4.38 3.13
CA GLN A 127 -17.97 5.84 3.24
C GLN A 127 -16.60 6.49 3.39
N ARG A 128 -15.69 5.89 4.18
CA ARG A 128 -14.29 6.36 4.32
C ARG A 128 -13.56 6.37 2.97
N VAL A 129 -13.65 5.27 2.22
CA VAL A 129 -13.05 5.18 0.88
C VAL A 129 -13.67 6.21 -0.06
N ALA A 130 -15.00 6.39 -0.04
CA ALA A 130 -15.66 7.40 -0.87
C ALA A 130 -15.24 8.84 -0.52
N LYS A 131 -15.10 9.16 0.77
CA LYS A 131 -14.64 10.47 1.26
C LYS A 131 -13.20 10.74 0.83
N ALA A 132 -12.32 9.75 0.95
CA ALA A 132 -10.94 9.82 0.47
C ALA A 132 -10.87 10.03 -1.05
N LYS A 133 -11.63 9.24 -1.84
CA LYS A 133 -11.71 9.41 -3.30
C LYS A 133 -12.22 10.79 -3.70
N ALA A 134 -13.23 11.31 -3.02
CA ALA A 134 -13.78 12.63 -3.31
C ALA A 134 -12.78 13.76 -3.00
N LEU A 135 -12.01 13.65 -1.92
CA LEU A 135 -10.97 14.62 -1.59
C LEU A 135 -9.81 14.55 -2.60
N PHE A 136 -9.40 13.33 -2.96
CA PHE A 136 -8.35 13.12 -3.95
C PHE A 136 -8.72 13.72 -5.31
N GLU A 137 -9.94 13.45 -5.81
CA GLU A 137 -10.42 14.01 -7.07
C GLU A 137 -10.52 15.55 -7.04
N LYS A 138 -10.80 16.12 -5.87
CA LYS A 138 -10.82 17.58 -5.72
C LYS A 138 -9.42 18.19 -5.91
N HIS A 139 -8.37 17.51 -5.45
CA HIS A 139 -6.97 17.98 -5.59
C HIS A 139 -6.36 17.64 -6.93
N TYR A 140 -6.73 16.48 -7.47
CA TYR A 140 -6.18 15.92 -8.71
C TYR A 140 -7.32 15.55 -9.68
N PRO A 141 -8.06 16.53 -10.23
CA PRO A 141 -9.20 16.25 -11.08
C PRO A 141 -8.80 15.45 -12.32
N GLY A 142 -9.53 14.38 -12.62
CA GLY A 142 -9.29 13.53 -13.77
C GLY A 142 -8.03 12.65 -13.67
N SER A 143 -7.41 12.57 -12.50
CA SER A 143 -6.19 11.76 -12.27
C SER A 143 -6.36 10.26 -12.53
N TYR A 144 -7.61 9.76 -12.53
CA TYR A 144 -7.95 8.38 -12.86
C TYR A 144 -8.69 8.24 -14.21
N GLU A 145 -8.87 9.32 -14.97
CA GLU A 145 -9.53 9.24 -16.28
C GLU A 145 -8.67 8.47 -17.29
N GLY A 146 -9.24 7.41 -17.85
CA GLY A 146 -8.55 6.56 -18.84
C GLY A 146 -7.50 5.62 -18.25
N ILE A 147 -7.41 5.52 -16.91
CA ILE A 147 -6.55 4.56 -16.23
C ILE A 147 -7.39 3.38 -15.77
N ASP A 148 -7.31 2.27 -16.51
CA ASP A 148 -7.91 1.02 -16.08
C ASP A 148 -7.16 0.46 -14.87
N GLU A 149 -7.89 -0.13 -13.92
CA GLU A 149 -7.26 -0.88 -12.84
C GLU A 149 -6.44 -2.03 -13.45
N PRO A 150 -5.15 -2.18 -13.10
CA PRO A 150 -4.36 -3.30 -13.60
C PRO A 150 -5.06 -4.63 -13.30
N PRO A 151 -4.99 -5.62 -14.19
CA PRO A 151 -5.55 -6.92 -13.89
C PRO A 151 -4.74 -7.60 -12.78
N CYS A 152 -5.43 -8.35 -11.93
CA CYS A 152 -4.82 -9.30 -11.02
C CYS A 152 -5.25 -10.72 -11.36
N ASP A 153 -4.43 -11.38 -12.16
CA ASP A 153 -4.53 -12.78 -12.60
C ASP A 153 -3.45 -13.68 -11.96
N PHE A 154 -2.76 -13.16 -10.94
CA PHE A 154 -1.72 -13.87 -10.21
C PHE A 154 -2.28 -15.13 -9.53
N ASP A 155 -1.74 -16.29 -9.91
CA ASP A 155 -1.98 -17.56 -9.22
C ASP A 155 -0.78 -17.92 -8.35
N PHE A 156 -0.97 -17.78 -7.03
CA PHE A 156 0.04 -18.07 -6.03
C PHE A 156 0.61 -19.50 -6.16
N PHE A 157 -0.23 -20.51 -6.36
CA PHE A 157 0.21 -21.91 -6.38
C PHE A 157 0.99 -22.23 -7.66
N SER A 158 0.55 -21.67 -8.79
CA SER A 158 1.25 -21.80 -10.07
C SER A 158 2.58 -21.06 -10.07
N PHE A 159 2.64 -19.88 -9.46
CA PHE A 159 3.86 -19.06 -9.41
C PHE A 159 4.89 -19.64 -8.44
N TYR A 160 4.49 -19.95 -7.21
CA TYR A 160 5.40 -20.42 -6.17
C TYR A 160 5.67 -21.92 -6.22
N LYS A 161 5.12 -22.64 -7.23
CA LYS A 161 5.24 -24.09 -7.45
C LYS A 161 5.78 -24.80 -6.21
N MET A 162 4.92 -25.00 -5.21
CA MET A 162 5.31 -25.86 -4.10
C MET A 162 5.61 -27.23 -4.71
N ALA A 163 6.90 -27.57 -4.82
CA ALA A 163 7.29 -28.92 -5.20
C ALA A 163 6.57 -29.85 -4.22
N PRO A 164 5.83 -30.87 -4.70
CA PRO A 164 5.22 -31.82 -3.80
C PRO A 164 6.35 -32.55 -3.06
N GLY A 165 6.46 -32.31 -1.75
CA GLY A 165 7.20 -33.11 -0.75
C GLY A 165 8.61 -33.58 -1.14
N GLY A 166 9.63 -32.92 -0.60
CA GLY A 166 10.90 -33.58 -0.30
C GLY A 166 10.81 -34.37 1.00
#